data_AF-A0A3B9STJ8-F1
#
_entry.id   AF-A0A3B9STJ8-F1
#
_cell.length_a   1.000
_cell.length_b   1.000
_cell.length_c   1.000
_cell.angle_alpha   90.00
_cell.angle_beta   90.00
_cell.angle_gamma   90.00
#
_symmetry.space_group_name_H-M   'P 1'
#
loop_
_entity.id
_entity.type
_entity.pdbx_description
1 polymer ?
#
loop_
_entity_poly.entity_id
_entity_poly.type
_entity_poly.pdbx_seq_one_letter_code
_entity_poly.pdbx_strand_id
1 'polypeptide(L)'
;MAKVYFIGAGPGDPELITLKAIRIISQADVIIYAGSLVNQEILRYVKETAQIHNSASLNLEEILDLIEAAVKQDRVVARLHSGDPALYGATGEQMELLTR
;
A
#
# COMPACT_ATOMS: atom_id res chain seq x y z
N MET A 1 -4.93 12.29 -12.04
CA MET A 1 -5.16 12.34 -10.58
C MET A 1 -4.64 11.04 -10.00
N ALA A 2 -3.34 11.02 -9.72
CA ALA A 2 -2.73 10.05 -8.83
C ALA A 2 -3.52 9.95 -7.52
N LYS A 3 -3.67 8.72 -7.03
CA LYS A 3 -4.37 8.41 -5.78
C LYS A 3 -3.50 7.47 -4.95
N VAL A 4 -3.37 7.81 -3.67
CA VAL A 4 -2.76 6.95 -2.65
C VAL A 4 -3.88 6.27 -1.88
N TYR A 5 -3.87 4.94 -1.87
CA TYR A 5 -4.84 4.14 -1.15
C TYR A 5 -4.16 3.45 0.03
N PHE A 6 -4.56 3.80 1.25
CA PHE A 6 -4.26 3.00 2.44
C PHE A 6 -5.26 1.87 2.54
N ILE A 7 -4.77 0.63 2.54
CA ILE A 7 -5.58 -0.57 2.39
C ILE A 7 -5.26 -1.54 3.53
N GLY A 8 -6.30 -1.98 4.24
CA GLY A 8 -6.22 -3.12 5.14
C GLY A 8 -6.21 -4.44 4.37
N ALA A 9 -5.19 -5.26 4.60
CA ALA A 9 -5.02 -6.58 4.01
C ALA A 9 -5.86 -7.66 4.71
N GLY A 10 -6.53 -7.30 5.82
CA GLY A 10 -7.25 -8.27 6.66
C GLY A 10 -6.31 -9.06 7.59
N PRO A 11 -6.82 -10.10 8.26
CA PRO A 11 -6.11 -10.80 9.33
C PRO A 11 -5.08 -11.84 8.85
N GLY A 12 -4.91 -12.03 7.53
CA GLY A 12 -3.85 -12.88 6.96
C GLY A 12 -4.33 -13.80 5.84
N ASP A 13 -5.54 -14.34 5.94
CA ASP A 13 -6.15 -15.11 4.85
C ASP A 13 -6.44 -14.17 3.65
N PRO A 14 -5.90 -14.43 2.44
CA PRO A 14 -6.10 -13.58 1.29
C PRO A 14 -7.56 -13.44 0.86
N GLU A 15 -8.44 -14.39 1.19
CA GLU A 15 -9.87 -14.29 0.85
C GLU A 15 -10.65 -13.37 1.79
N LEU A 16 -10.06 -12.98 2.92
CA LEU A 16 -10.67 -12.04 3.87
C LEU A 16 -10.39 -10.57 3.54
N ILE A 17 -9.64 -10.29 2.48
CA ILE A 17 -9.46 -8.93 1.98
C ILE A 17 -10.73 -8.45 1.25
N THR A 18 -11.01 -7.16 1.29
CA THR A 18 -12.20 -6.62 0.62
C THR A 18 -12.10 -6.68 -0.91
N LEU A 19 -13.24 -6.84 -1.59
CA LEU A 19 -13.30 -6.82 -3.06
C LEU A 19 -12.77 -5.49 -3.66
N LYS A 20 -12.97 -4.37 -2.96
CA LYS A 20 -12.47 -3.07 -3.39
C LYS A 20 -10.94 -3.01 -3.31
N ALA A 21 -10.34 -3.59 -2.28
CA ALA A 21 -8.89 -3.68 -2.14
C ALA A 21 -8.27 -4.47 -3.30
N ILE A 22 -8.82 -5.64 -3.65
CA ILE A 22 -8.35 -6.42 -4.82
C ILE A 22 -8.37 -5.58 -6.09
N ARG A 23 -9.48 -4.89 -6.37
CA ARG A 23 -9.59 -4.02 -7.56
C ARG A 23 -8.52 -2.93 -7.59
N ILE A 24 -8.22 -2.32 -6.44
CA ILE A 24 -7.18 -1.30 -6.34
C ILE A 24 -5.78 -1.91 -6.53
N ILE A 25 -5.51 -3.05 -5.89
CA ILE A 25 -4.22 -3.77 -6.00
C ILE A 25 -3.94 -4.15 -7.46
N SER A 26 -4.94 -4.61 -8.20
CA SER A 26 -4.79 -4.99 -9.61
C SER A 26 -4.56 -3.84 -10.57
N GLN A 27 -4.90 -2.61 -10.20
CA GLN A 27 -4.64 -1.42 -11.04
C GLN A 27 -3.44 -0.59 -10.55
N ALA A 28 -2.97 -0.81 -9.32
CA ALA A 28 -1.90 -0.03 -8.71
C ALA A 28 -0.58 -0.15 -9.49
N ASP A 29 0.07 0.97 -9.73
CA ASP A 29 1.40 1.06 -10.36
C ASP A 29 2.52 0.85 -9.34
N VAL A 30 2.28 1.23 -8.09
CA VAL A 30 3.22 1.09 -6.99
C VAL A 30 2.52 0.47 -5.80
N ILE A 31 3.12 -0.56 -5.22
CA ILE A 31 2.61 -1.28 -4.06
C ILE A 31 3.65 -1.24 -2.96
N ILE A 32 3.25 -0.78 -1.78
CA ILE A 32 4.11 -0.70 -0.61
C ILE A 32 3.46 -1.47 0.53
N TYR A 33 4.02 -2.61 0.93
CA TYR A 33 3.40 -3.48 1.94
C TYR A 33 4.23 -3.59 3.22
N ALA A 34 3.55 -3.77 4.36
CA ALA A 34 4.16 -3.89 5.69
C ALA A 34 4.77 -5.27 5.97
N GLY A 35 5.84 -5.63 5.25
CA GLY A 35 6.67 -6.80 5.56
C GLY A 35 5.93 -8.11 5.70
N SER A 36 6.37 -8.94 6.65
CA SER A 36 5.80 -10.26 6.94
C SER A 36 4.39 -10.24 7.54
N LEU A 37 3.86 -9.07 7.90
CA LEU A 37 2.52 -8.93 8.48
C LEU A 37 1.41 -8.97 7.43
N VAL A 38 1.77 -8.86 6.15
CA VAL A 38 0.86 -9.00 5.01
C VAL A 38 1.20 -10.30 4.30
N ASN A 39 0.19 -11.15 4.12
CA ASN A 39 0.37 -12.39 3.38
C ASN A 39 0.70 -12.08 1.91
N GLN A 40 1.84 -12.58 1.44
CA GLN A 40 2.34 -12.34 0.09
C GLN A 40 1.46 -12.94 -1.00
N GLU A 41 0.58 -13.90 -0.68
CA GLU A 41 -0.39 -14.42 -1.66
C GLU A 41 -1.33 -13.33 -2.19
N ILE A 42 -1.55 -12.23 -1.45
CA ILE A 42 -2.30 -11.06 -1.94
C ILE A 42 -1.58 -10.40 -3.13
N LEU A 43 -0.26 -10.56 -3.25
CA LEU A 43 0.53 -10.03 -4.37
C LEU A 43 0.23 -10.73 -5.70
N ARG A 44 -0.50 -11.87 -5.71
CA ARG A 44 -0.94 -12.54 -6.95
C ARG A 44 -1.89 -11.69 -7.80
N TYR A 45 -2.55 -10.71 -7.18
CA TYR A 45 -3.49 -9.81 -7.86
C TYR A 45 -2.81 -8.60 -8.50
N VAL A 46 -1.50 -8.45 -8.29
CA VAL A 46 -0.71 -7.30 -8.74
C VAL A 46 -0.47 -7.39 -10.24
N LYS A 47 -0.61 -6.27 -10.95
CA LYS A 47 -0.26 -6.23 -12.37
C LYS A 47 1.25 -6.38 -12.56
N GLU A 48 1.65 -7.04 -13.64
CA GLU A 48 3.06 -7.38 -13.91
C GLU A 48 4.00 -6.16 -13.96
N THR A 49 3.47 -5.00 -14.34
CA THR A 49 4.24 -3.76 -14.47
C THR A 49 4.36 -2.96 -13.18
N ALA A 50 3.74 -3.41 -12.08
CA ALA A 50 3.77 -2.69 -10.83
C ALA A 50 5.13 -2.79 -10.13
N GLN A 51 5.54 -1.70 -9.50
CA GLN A 51 6.71 -1.68 -8.61
C GLN A 51 6.27 -2.11 -7.21
N ILE A 52 6.96 -3.10 -6.63
CA ILE A 52 6.61 -3.66 -5.33
C ILE A 52 7.72 -3.36 -4.33
N HIS A 53 7.36 -2.73 -3.21
CA HIS A 53 8.28 -2.32 -2.16
C HIS A 53 7.85 -2.93 -0.82
N ASN A 54 8.79 -3.53 -0.11
CA ASN A 54 8.61 -3.97 1.26
C ASN A 54 9.00 -2.83 2.20
N SER A 55 8.04 -2.29 2.97
CA SER A 55 8.33 -1.18 3.88
C SER A 55 9.03 -1.61 5.17
N ALA A 56 9.19 -2.91 5.45
CA ALA A 56 9.88 -3.36 6.67
C ALA A 56 11.37 -3.00 6.67
N SER A 57 11.96 -2.76 5.50
CA SER A 57 13.35 -2.32 5.34
C SER A 57 13.48 -0.81 5.05
N LEU A 58 12.39 -0.06 5.13
CA LEU A 58 12.35 1.36 4.79
C LEU A 58 11.96 2.18 6.02
N ASN A 59 12.57 3.36 6.15
CA ASN A 59 12.13 4.36 7.10
C ASN A 59 10.94 5.19 6.52
N LEU A 60 10.38 6.07 7.35
CA LEU A 60 9.22 6.89 6.97
C LEU A 60 9.49 7.79 5.76
N GLU A 61 10.64 8.46 5.73
CA GLU A 61 11.04 9.37 4.66
C GLU A 61 11.17 8.62 3.33
N GLU A 62 11.80 7.45 3.34
CA GLU A 62 11.92 6.58 2.15
C GLU A 62 10.54 6.11 1.63
N ILE A 63 9.60 5.80 2.53
CA ILE A 63 8.22 5.44 2.14
C ILE A 63 7.52 6.64 1.49
N LEU A 64 7.67 7.83 2.07
CA LEU A 64 7.07 9.05 1.53
C LEU A 64 7.67 9.43 0.18
N ASP A 65 8.98 9.33 0.01
CA ASP A 65 9.67 9.57 -1.27
C ASP A 65 9.13 8.67 -2.38
N LEU A 66 8.91 7.38 -2.09
CA LEU A 66 8.30 6.45 -3.04
C LEU A 66 6.87 6.86 -3.42
N ILE A 67 6.06 7.25 -2.43
CA ILE A 67 4.67 7.69 -2.66
C ILE A 67 4.67 8.97 -3.50
N GLU A 68 5.47 9.97 -3.13
CA GLU A 68 5.58 11.25 -3.84
C GLU A 68 6.07 11.08 -5.27
N ALA A 69 7.11 10.29 -5.49
CA ALA A 69 7.66 10.03 -6.82
C ALA A 69 6.61 9.38 -7.74
N ALA A 70 5.81 8.45 -7.20
CA ALA A 70 4.71 7.83 -7.93
C ALA A 70 3.60 8.84 -8.24
N VAL A 71 3.18 9.63 -7.25
CA VAL A 71 2.13 10.64 -7.41
C VAL A 71 2.50 11.70 -8.44
N LYS A 72 3.76 12.17 -8.43
CA LYS A 72 4.31 13.13 -9.42
C LYS A 72 4.29 12.58 -10.85
N GLN A 73 4.20 11.26 -11.02
CA GLN A 73 4.09 10.57 -12.31
C GLN A 73 2.66 10.15 -12.65
N ASP A 74 1.64 10.67 -11.94
CA ASP A 74 0.23 10.31 -12.08
C ASP A 74 -0.06 8.81 -11.85
N ARG A 75 0.81 8.12 -11.11
CA ARG A 75 0.69 6.69 -10.81
C ARG A 75 -0.18 6.42 -9.58
N VAL A 76 -0.88 5.29 -9.58
CA VAL A 76 -1.70 4.83 -8.46
C VAL A 76 -0.84 4.07 -7.45
N VAL A 77 -0.96 4.44 -6.17
CA VAL A 77 -0.20 3.81 -5.08
C VAL A 77 -1.15 3.02 -4.16
N ALA A 78 -0.82 1.77 -3.87
CA ALA A 78 -1.48 0.94 -2.88
C ALA A 78 -0.55 0.69 -1.67
N ARG A 79 -0.88 1.29 -0.52
CA ARG A 79 -0.17 1.12 0.75
C ARG A 79 -0.90 0.06 1.60
N LEU A 80 -0.33 -1.15 1.68
CA LEU A 80 -0.94 -2.29 2.36
C LEU A 80 -0.49 -2.38 3.81
N HIS A 81 -1.47 -2.46 4.72
CA HIS A 81 -1.28 -2.69 6.16
C HIS A 81 -1.96 -3.99 6.57
N SER A 82 -1.45 -4.65 7.60
CA SER A 82 -2.12 -5.80 8.22
C SER A 82 -3.39 -5.36 8.93
N GLY A 83 -4.44 -6.19 8.91
CA GLY A 83 -5.71 -5.89 9.54
C GLY A 83 -6.40 -4.66 8.93
N ASP A 84 -6.72 -3.69 9.78
CA ASP A 84 -7.33 -2.40 9.41
C ASP A 84 -6.37 -1.24 9.73
N PRO A 85 -6.10 -0.31 8.80
CA PRO A 85 -5.13 0.76 9.03
C PRO A 85 -5.48 1.73 10.19
N ALA A 86 -6.75 1.81 10.60
CA ALA A 86 -7.16 2.66 11.71
C ALA A 86 -6.73 2.10 13.08
N LEU A 87 -6.45 0.80 13.18
CA LEU A 87 -6.03 0.14 14.42
C LEU A 87 -4.53 -0.11 14.41
N TYR A 88 -3.77 0.76 15.08
CA TYR A 88 -2.30 0.68 15.19
C TYR A 88 -1.55 0.67 13.85
N GLY A 89 -2.16 1.16 12.77
CA GLY A 89 -1.58 1.13 11.42
C GLY A 89 -0.53 2.20 11.13
N ALA A 90 -0.30 3.15 12.04
CA ALA A 90 0.66 4.25 11.89
C ALA A 90 0.51 5.04 10.56
N THR A 91 -0.73 5.17 10.07
CA THR A 91 -1.03 5.90 8.82
C THR A 91 -1.20 7.40 9.02
N GLY A 92 -1.52 7.85 10.24
CA GLY A 92 -1.79 9.26 10.54
C GLY A 92 -0.65 10.20 10.18
N GLU A 93 0.58 9.86 10.56
CA GLU A 93 1.78 10.65 10.25
C GLU A 93 2.05 10.71 8.74
N GLN A 94 1.91 9.59 8.03
CA GLN A 94 2.04 9.54 6.57
C GLN A 94 1.00 10.44 5.89
N MET A 95 -0.26 10.38 6.33
CA MET A 95 -1.33 11.20 5.77
C MET A 95 -1.12 12.69 6.02
N GLU A 96 -0.67 13.08 7.21
CA GLU A 96 -0.36 14.47 7.52
C GLU A 96 0.73 15.02 6.60
N LEU A 97 1.81 14.26 6.43
CA LEU A 97 2.95 14.67 5.61
C LEU A 97 2.60 14.74 4.12
N LEU A 98 1.76 13.82 3.61
CA LEU A 98 1.31 13.81 2.21
C LEU A 98 0.30 14.91 1.85
N THR A 99 -0.28 15.58 2.85
CA THR A 99 -1.29 16.65 2.63
C THR A 99 -0.66 18.05 2.65
N ARG A 100 0.63 18.16 2.96
CA ARG A 100 1.39 19.41 2.90
C ARG A 100 1.81 19.72 1.47
#